data_AF-A0A521D051-F1
#
_entry.id   AF-A0A521D051-F1
#
_cell.length_a   1.000
_cell.length_b   1.000
_cell.length_c   1.000
_cell.angle_alpha   90.00
_cell.angle_beta   90.00
_cell.angle_gamma   90.00
#
_symmetry.space_group_name_H-M   'P 1'
#
loop_
_entity.id
_entity.type
_entity.pdbx_description
1 polymer ?
#
loop_
_entity_poly.entity_id
_entity_poly.type
_entity_poly.pdbx_seq_one_letter_code
_entity_poly.pdbx_strand_id
1 'polypeptide(L)'
;MVEEAILDYIKVNLDKNDIDEIVSQIEKDKEKERLVNQVEQLKKDLEKIQTRKRKFQMMYVDDLISKEDYIERTQEMTTEEKRIKATLNEMVIPSDEDIHYQEELHNMLSEFQSIYGSLSVEEWKTMVNEIIKNITLNAFKESPRQRPDIKVNIEYK
;
A
#
# COMPACT_ATOMS: atom_id res chain seq x y z
N MET A 1 30.99 13.87 12.11
CA MET A 1 30.59 15.03 11.28
C MET A 1 29.09 14.94 10.98
N VAL A 2 28.38 16.03 10.64
CA VAL A 2 26.92 15.97 10.36
C VAL A 2 26.66 15.13 9.10
N GLU A 3 27.60 15.19 8.17
CA GLU A 3 27.65 14.43 6.93
C GLU A 3 27.67 12.91 7.15
N GLU A 4 28.44 12.43 8.14
CA GLU A 4 28.47 11.02 8.52
C GLU A 4 27.16 10.57 9.16
N ALA A 5 26.53 11.43 9.97
CA ALA A 5 25.26 11.10 10.63
C ALA A 5 24.09 10.99 9.65
N ILE A 6 24.07 11.80 8.59
CA ILE A 6 23.08 11.73 7.50
C ILE A 6 23.31 10.47 6.66
N LEU A 7 24.57 10.16 6.33
CA LEU A 7 24.92 8.96 5.58
C LEU A 7 24.62 7.67 6.35
N ASP A 8 24.88 7.63 7.66
CA ASP A 8 24.53 6.50 8.51
C ASP A 8 23.01 6.34 8.64
N TYR A 9 22.26 7.44 8.77
CA TYR A 9 20.79 7.39 8.78
C TYR A 9 20.23 6.84 7.47
N ILE A 10 20.80 7.22 6.33
CA ILE A 10 20.39 6.74 5.01
C ILE A 10 20.79 5.27 4.81
N LYS A 11 22.02 4.88 5.16
CA LYS A 11 22.52 3.49 5.03
C LYS A 11 21.75 2.50 5.91
N VAL A 12 21.53 2.84 7.18
CA VAL A 12 20.81 1.95 8.13
C VAL A 12 19.36 1.73 7.71
N ASN A 13 18.75 2.71 7.03
CA ASN A 13 17.39 2.60 6.50
C ASN A 13 17.33 2.01 5.09
N LEU A 14 18.45 1.76 4.40
CA LEU A 14 18.49 1.16 3.05
C LEU A 14 19.01 -0.29 3.06
N ASP A 15 20.05 -0.62 3.83
CA ASP A 15 20.61 -2.00 3.91
C ASP A 15 19.65 -3.01 4.56
N LYS A 16 18.68 -2.54 5.36
CA LYS A 16 17.60 -3.41 5.87
C LYS A 16 16.49 -3.64 4.85
N ASN A 17 16.39 -2.79 3.83
CA ASN A 17 15.28 -2.85 2.89
C ASN A 17 15.48 -3.88 1.79
N ASP A 18 16.68 -4.21 1.32
CA ASP A 18 16.80 -5.11 0.13
C ASP A 18 16.18 -6.51 0.32
N ILE A 19 16.28 -7.10 1.52
CA ILE A 19 15.63 -8.39 1.82
C ILE A 19 14.17 -8.20 2.23
N ASP A 20 13.88 -7.22 3.07
CA ASP A 20 12.53 -6.93 3.53
C ASP A 20 11.62 -6.44 2.39
N GLU A 21 12.18 -5.81 1.37
CA GLU A 21 11.51 -5.33 0.15
C GLU A 21 11.26 -6.47 -0.82
N ILE A 22 12.21 -7.39 -1.05
CA ILE A 22 11.95 -8.62 -1.82
C ILE A 22 10.88 -9.47 -1.14
N VAL A 23 10.94 -9.60 0.20
CA VAL A 23 9.93 -10.33 0.98
C VAL A 23 8.58 -9.59 0.92
N SER A 24 8.57 -8.26 1.07
CA SER A 24 7.36 -7.45 0.95
C SER A 24 6.74 -7.53 -0.44
N GLN A 25 7.54 -7.54 -1.50
CA GLN A 25 7.06 -7.67 -2.87
C GLN A 25 6.44 -9.04 -3.13
N ILE A 26 7.08 -10.12 -2.65
CA ILE A 26 6.53 -11.48 -2.71
C ILE A 26 5.23 -11.59 -1.90
N GLU A 27 5.14 -10.93 -0.76
CA GLU A 27 3.92 -10.88 0.05
C GLU A 27 2.80 -10.10 -0.64
N LYS A 28 3.11 -8.95 -1.25
CA LYS A 28 2.17 -8.16 -2.06
C LYS A 28 1.67 -8.93 -3.26
N ASP A 29 2.54 -9.65 -3.98
CA ASP A 29 2.16 -10.47 -5.14
C ASP A 29 1.23 -11.62 -4.74
N LYS A 30 1.54 -12.30 -3.62
CA LYS A 30 0.66 -13.35 -3.06
C LYS A 30 -0.67 -12.79 -2.60
N GLU A 31 -0.67 -11.60 -2.00
CA GLU A 31 -1.90 -10.94 -1.57
C GLU A 31 -2.76 -10.51 -2.76
N LYS A 32 -2.14 -9.98 -3.81
CA LYS A 32 -2.80 -9.68 -5.09
C LYS A 32 -3.40 -10.94 -5.72
N GLU A 33 -2.63 -12.03 -5.81
CA GLU A 33 -3.12 -13.30 -6.34
C GLU A 33 -4.30 -13.84 -5.51
N ARG A 34 -4.21 -13.75 -4.19
CA ARG A 34 -5.29 -14.14 -3.27
C ARG A 34 -6.55 -13.30 -3.48
N LEU A 35 -6.41 -11.97 -3.62
CA LEU A 35 -7.52 -11.06 -3.88
C LEU A 35 -8.18 -11.34 -5.23
N VAL A 36 -7.37 -11.56 -6.29
CA VAL A 36 -7.87 -11.94 -7.61
C VAL A 36 -8.66 -13.25 -7.55
N ASN A 37 -8.11 -14.27 -6.88
CA ASN A 37 -8.79 -15.56 -6.70
C ASN A 37 -10.09 -15.42 -5.90
N GLN A 38 -10.11 -14.57 -4.86
CA GLN A 38 -11.33 -14.29 -4.08
C GLN A 38 -12.39 -13.58 -4.92
N VAL A 39 -12.00 -12.57 -5.71
CA VAL A 39 -12.91 -11.85 -6.60
C VAL A 39 -13.50 -12.80 -7.64
N GLU A 40 -12.68 -13.67 -8.23
CA GLU A 40 -13.15 -14.66 -9.19
C GLU A 40 -14.13 -15.66 -8.56
N GLN A 41 -13.85 -16.10 -7.33
CA GLN A 41 -14.73 -16.99 -6.59
C GLN A 41 -16.09 -16.34 -6.28
N LEU A 42 -16.09 -15.07 -5.83
CA LEU A 42 -17.32 -14.31 -5.57
C LEU A 42 -18.14 -14.10 -6.86
N LYS A 43 -17.49 -13.87 -8.00
CA LYS A 43 -18.16 -13.81 -9.32
C LYS A 43 -18.81 -15.14 -9.69
N LYS A 44 -18.12 -16.27 -9.47
CA LYS A 44 -18.69 -17.62 -9.68
C LYS A 44 -19.90 -17.86 -8.78
N ASP A 45 -19.86 -17.39 -7.54
CA ASP A 45 -20.97 -17.57 -6.60
C ASP A 45 -22.19 -16.71 -6.98
N LEU A 46 -21.98 -15.51 -7.53
CA LEU A 46 -23.07 -14.73 -8.16
C LEU A 46 -23.72 -15.46 -9.32
N GLU A 47 -22.92 -16.09 -10.20
CA GLU A 47 -23.44 -16.86 -11.34
C GLU A 47 -24.26 -18.08 -10.88
N LYS A 48 -23.81 -18.78 -9.83
CA LYS A 48 -24.57 -19.87 -9.22
C LYS A 48 -25.91 -19.38 -8.66
N ILE A 49 -25.93 -18.21 -8.01
CA ILE A 49 -27.17 -17.61 -7.50
C ILE A 49 -28.14 -17.31 -8.65
N GLN A 50 -27.66 -16.71 -9.75
CA GLN A 50 -28.49 -16.45 -10.92
C GLN A 50 -29.05 -17.74 -11.53
N THR A 51 -28.24 -18.79 -11.60
CA THR A 51 -28.65 -20.10 -12.10
C THR A 51 -29.73 -20.72 -11.21
N ARG A 52 -29.58 -20.64 -9.88
CA ARG A 52 -30.58 -21.10 -8.92
C ARG A 52 -31.88 -20.31 -9.02
N LYS A 53 -31.82 -18.97 -9.16
CA LYS A 53 -33.00 -18.12 -9.39
C LYS A 53 -33.78 -18.58 -10.62
N ARG A 54 -33.10 -18.82 -11.75
CA ARG A 54 -33.74 -19.37 -12.96
C ARG A 54 -34.37 -20.74 -12.69
N LYS A 55 -33.69 -21.63 -11.97
CA LYS A 55 -34.23 -22.95 -11.62
C LYS A 55 -35.51 -22.85 -10.80
N PHE A 56 -35.53 -22.02 -9.75
CA PHE A 56 -36.73 -21.82 -8.93
C PHE A 56 -37.87 -21.17 -9.72
N GLN A 57 -37.55 -20.26 -10.65
CA GLN A 57 -38.55 -19.69 -11.56
C GLN A 57 -39.18 -20.77 -12.45
N MET A 58 -38.37 -21.68 -13.01
CA MET A 58 -38.89 -22.81 -13.81
C MET A 58 -39.74 -23.75 -12.94
N MET A 59 -39.27 -24.11 -11.74
CA MET A 59 -40.04 -24.95 -10.82
C MET A 59 -41.39 -24.32 -10.44
N TYR A 60 -41.45 -22.99 -10.31
CA TYR A 60 -42.71 -22.29 -10.06
C TYR A 60 -43.63 -22.31 -11.30
N VAL A 61 -43.09 -22.11 -12.50
CA VAL A 61 -43.85 -22.19 -13.77
C VAL A 61 -44.38 -23.59 -14.02
N ASP A 62 -43.62 -24.62 -13.64
CA ASP A 62 -43.99 -26.03 -13.77
C ASP A 62 -44.90 -26.51 -12.61
N ASP A 63 -45.42 -25.59 -11.79
CA ASP A 63 -46.26 -25.87 -10.61
C ASP A 63 -45.65 -26.86 -9.59
N LEU A 64 -44.32 -26.97 -9.54
CA LEU A 64 -43.59 -27.85 -8.62
C LEU A 64 -43.41 -27.26 -7.22
N ILE A 65 -43.55 -25.94 -7.08
CA ILE A 65 -43.45 -25.20 -5.81
C ILE A 65 -44.56 -24.16 -5.70
N SER A 66 -44.92 -23.79 -4.47
CA SER A 66 -45.91 -22.73 -4.24
C SER A 66 -45.34 -21.34 -4.57
N LYS A 67 -46.24 -20.37 -4.70
CA LYS A 67 -45.86 -18.96 -4.86
C LYS A 67 -45.12 -18.45 -3.63
N GLU A 68 -45.55 -18.85 -2.45
CA GLU A 68 -44.94 -18.51 -1.17
C GLU A 68 -43.51 -19.05 -1.10
N ASP A 69 -43.29 -20.32 -1.46
CA ASP A 69 -41.95 -20.93 -1.52
C ASP A 69 -41.05 -20.18 -2.52
N TYR A 70 -41.58 -19.85 -3.69
CA TYR A 70 -40.83 -19.10 -4.71
C TYR A 70 -40.39 -17.72 -4.20
N ILE A 71 -41.28 -16.99 -3.52
CA ILE A 71 -40.98 -15.68 -2.94
C ILE A 71 -39.91 -15.80 -1.87
N GLU A 72 -40.04 -16.74 -0.93
CA GLU A 72 -39.09 -16.95 0.16
C GLU A 72 -37.70 -17.26 -0.40
N ARG A 73 -37.58 -18.26 -1.28
CA ARG A 73 -36.31 -18.64 -1.90
C ARG A 73 -35.69 -17.50 -2.72
N THR A 74 -36.51 -16.72 -3.41
CA THR A 74 -36.03 -15.58 -4.20
C THR A 74 -35.53 -14.44 -3.31
N GLN A 75 -36.18 -14.20 -2.17
CA GLN A 75 -35.74 -13.22 -1.18
C GLN A 75 -34.41 -13.62 -0.52
N GLU A 76 -34.27 -14.88 -0.09
CA GLU A 76 -33.00 -15.42 0.44
C GLU A 76 -31.84 -15.17 -0.55
N MET A 77 -32.04 -15.59 -1.81
CA MET A 77 -31.03 -15.43 -2.85
C MET A 77 -30.73 -13.97 -3.20
N THR A 78 -31.72 -13.08 -3.12
CA THR A 78 -31.53 -11.65 -3.38
C THR A 78 -30.75 -10.96 -2.26
N THR A 79 -30.97 -11.37 -1.01
CA THR A 79 -30.19 -10.90 0.13
C THR A 79 -28.74 -11.35 0.00
N GLU A 80 -28.50 -12.61 -0.35
CA GLU A 80 -27.15 -13.13 -0.55
C GLU A 80 -26.44 -12.45 -1.73
N GLU A 81 -27.15 -12.21 -2.84
CA GLU A 81 -26.61 -11.47 -3.98
C GLU A 81 -26.17 -10.04 -3.60
N LYS A 82 -26.99 -9.34 -2.80
CA LYS A 82 -26.64 -8.00 -2.31
C LYS A 82 -25.40 -8.03 -1.43
N ARG A 83 -25.28 -9.02 -0.54
CA ARG A 83 -24.13 -9.21 0.34
C ARG A 83 -22.85 -9.39 -0.48
N ILE A 84 -22.86 -10.31 -1.46
CA ILE A 84 -21.69 -10.58 -2.31
C ILE A 84 -21.32 -9.35 -3.15
N LYS A 85 -22.30 -8.63 -3.70
CA LYS A 85 -22.05 -7.38 -4.45
C LYS A 85 -21.44 -6.28 -3.57
N ALA A 86 -21.90 -6.14 -2.33
CA ALA A 86 -21.30 -5.20 -1.38
C ALA A 86 -19.84 -5.55 -1.10
N THR A 87 -19.55 -6.83 -0.83
CA THR A 87 -18.17 -7.30 -0.62
C THR A 87 -17.27 -7.05 -1.83
N LEU A 88 -17.78 -7.27 -3.06
CA LEU A 88 -17.01 -6.97 -4.28
C LEU A 88 -16.74 -5.48 -4.46
N ASN A 89 -17.66 -4.61 -4.06
CA ASN A 89 -17.46 -3.15 -4.14
C ASN A 89 -16.49 -2.63 -3.08
N GLU A 90 -16.39 -3.29 -1.93
CA GLU A 90 -15.45 -2.95 -0.86
C GLU A 90 -14.03 -3.48 -1.12
N MET A 91 -13.90 -4.51 -1.96
CA MET A 91 -12.60 -5.03 -2.39
C MET A 91 -11.91 -4.04 -3.34
N VAL A 92 -11.10 -3.15 -2.77
CA VAL A 92 -10.15 -2.32 -3.52
C VAL A 92 -9.00 -3.22 -3.94
N ILE A 93 -8.93 -3.55 -5.23
CA ILE A 93 -7.74 -4.15 -5.83
C ILE A 93 -6.77 -2.98 -6.03
N PRO A 94 -5.58 -2.96 -5.40
CA PRO A 94 -4.56 -1.96 -5.69
C PRO A 94 -4.34 -1.93 -7.20
N SER A 95 -4.46 -0.75 -7.80
CA SER A 95 -4.26 -0.63 -9.23
C SER A 95 -2.78 -0.85 -9.55
N ASP A 96 -2.47 -1.29 -10.76
CA ASP A 96 -1.06 -1.41 -11.20
C ASP A 96 -0.34 -0.05 -11.13
N GLU A 97 -1.06 1.08 -11.18
CA GLU A 97 -0.53 2.44 -11.02
C GLU A 97 0.01 2.70 -9.60
N ASP A 98 -0.63 2.15 -8.56
CA ASP A 98 -0.21 2.34 -7.16
C ASP A 98 1.11 1.59 -6.86
N ILE A 99 1.30 0.44 -7.49
CA ILE A 99 2.53 -0.37 -7.38
C ILE A 99 3.65 0.31 -8.17
N HIS A 100 3.35 0.78 -9.38
CA HIS A 100 4.35 1.42 -10.24
C HIS A 100 4.89 2.72 -9.62
N TYR A 101 4.02 3.50 -8.96
CA TYR A 101 4.43 4.69 -8.22
C TYR A 101 5.38 4.37 -7.05
N GLN A 102 5.16 3.27 -6.33
CA GLN A 102 6.03 2.84 -5.24
C GLN A 102 7.40 2.37 -5.74
N GLU A 103 7.43 1.61 -6.84
CA GLU A 103 8.68 1.17 -7.47
C GLU A 103 9.47 2.35 -8.07
N GLU A 104 8.78 3.30 -8.71
CA GLU A 104 9.40 4.51 -9.26
C GLU A 104 10.00 5.38 -8.14
N LEU A 105 9.28 5.55 -7.03
CA LEU A 105 9.77 6.24 -5.85
C LEU A 105 11.02 5.56 -5.26
N HIS A 106 11.01 4.22 -5.18
CA HIS A 106 12.15 3.46 -4.69
C HIS A 106 13.39 3.62 -5.60
N ASN A 107 13.20 3.50 -6.91
CA ASN A 107 14.26 3.68 -7.89
C ASN A 107 14.85 5.10 -7.82
N MET A 108 14.01 6.13 -7.72
CA MET A 108 14.47 7.52 -7.55
C MET A 108 15.31 7.70 -6.27
N LEU A 109 14.93 7.07 -5.15
CA LEU A 109 15.67 7.14 -3.90
C LEU A 109 17.01 6.39 -3.96
N SER A 110 17.05 5.22 -4.61
CA SER A 110 18.28 4.45 -4.85
C SER A 110 19.24 5.19 -5.78
N GLU A 111 18.74 5.78 -6.86
CA GLU A 111 19.53 6.61 -7.77
C GLU A 111 20.07 7.85 -7.05
N PHE A 112 19.27 8.49 -6.21
CA PHE A 112 19.70 9.62 -5.40
C PHE A 112 20.89 9.26 -4.49
N GLN A 113 20.88 8.07 -3.87
CA GLN A 113 22.01 7.62 -3.03
C GLN A 113 23.29 7.42 -3.86
N SER A 114 23.17 6.86 -5.05
CA SER A 114 24.29 6.67 -5.98
C SER A 114 24.87 8.00 -6.44
N ILE A 115 23.98 8.93 -6.84
CA ILE A 115 24.35 10.28 -7.27
C ILE A 115 25.04 11.01 -6.12
N TYR A 116 24.44 11.03 -4.93
CA TYR A 116 24.98 11.68 -3.73
C TYR A 116 26.41 11.23 -3.40
N GLY A 117 26.70 9.93 -3.49
CA GLY A 117 28.03 9.38 -3.23
C GLY A 117 29.08 9.73 -4.30
N SER A 118 28.63 10.12 -5.49
CA SER A 118 29.49 10.50 -6.62
C SER A 118 29.74 12.01 -6.73
N LEU A 119 29.01 12.83 -5.98
CA LEU A 119 29.14 14.28 -6.02
C LEU A 119 30.47 14.75 -5.43
N SER A 120 31.09 15.72 -6.10
CA SER A 120 32.17 16.52 -5.49
C SER A 120 31.63 17.37 -4.33
N VAL A 121 32.53 17.85 -3.48
CA VAL A 121 32.18 18.69 -2.32
C VAL A 121 31.42 19.95 -2.73
N GLU A 122 31.71 20.50 -3.91
CA GLU A 122 31.07 21.70 -4.45
C GLU A 122 29.66 21.42 -4.98
N GLU A 123 29.48 20.30 -5.68
CA GLU A 123 28.18 19.82 -6.15
C GLU A 123 27.27 19.44 -4.99
N TRP A 124 27.83 18.79 -3.96
CA TRP A 124 27.10 18.44 -2.74
C TRP A 124 26.58 19.69 -2.02
N LYS A 125 27.43 20.72 -1.83
CA LYS A 125 27.01 21.99 -1.22
C LYS A 125 25.91 22.66 -2.03
N THR A 126 26.00 22.60 -3.35
CA THR A 126 25.00 23.17 -4.25
C THR A 126 23.66 22.44 -4.10
N MET A 127 23.68 21.11 -4.15
CA MET A 127 22.49 20.28 -3.98
C MET A 127 21.84 20.48 -2.61
N VAL A 128 22.63 20.52 -1.53
CA VAL A 128 22.14 20.80 -0.17
C VAL A 128 21.51 22.17 -0.07
N ASN A 129 22.10 23.20 -0.69
CA ASN A 129 21.52 24.55 -0.72
C ASN A 129 20.24 24.62 -1.57
N GLU A 130 20.06 23.74 -2.54
CA GLU A 130 18.83 23.64 -3.31
C GLU A 130 17.70 22.92 -2.57
N ILE A 131 18.01 21.93 -1.72
CA ILE A 131 17.01 21.14 -0.99
C ILE A 131 16.69 21.74 0.38
N ILE A 132 17.70 22.27 1.06
CA ILE A 132 17.59 22.74 2.45
C ILE A 132 17.51 24.25 2.45
N LYS A 133 16.44 24.77 3.05
CA LYS A 133 16.18 26.20 3.21
C LYS A 133 16.97 26.78 4.38
N ASN A 134 16.92 26.13 5.54
CA ASN A 134 17.64 26.54 6.75
C ASN A 134 18.01 25.33 7.62
N ILE A 135 19.16 25.40 8.29
CA ILE A 135 19.55 24.46 9.35
C ILE A 135 19.72 25.25 10.65
N THR A 136 18.91 24.95 11.65
CA THR A 136 18.99 25.58 12.98
C THR A 136 19.63 24.62 13.97
N LEU A 137 20.79 25.01 14.51
CA LEU A 137 21.49 24.28 15.57
C LEU A 137 21.19 24.93 16.93
N ASN A 138 20.43 24.23 17.76
CA ASN A 138 20.12 24.68 19.12
C ASN A 138 20.95 23.85 20.11
N ALA A 139 21.96 24.48 20.72
CA ALA A 139 22.73 23.86 21.79
C ALA A 139 22.13 24.23 23.15
N PHE A 140 21.72 23.24 23.93
CA PHE A 140 21.18 23.43 25.27
C PHE A 140 22.18 22.90 26.31
N LYS A 141 22.32 23.62 27.42
CA LYS A 141 23.19 23.23 28.51
C LYS A 141 22.48 23.50 29.84
N GLU A 142 22.04 22.42 30.49
CA GLU A 142 21.34 22.51 31.77
C GLU A 142 22.29 22.79 32.95
N SER A 143 23.59 22.46 32.82
CA SER A 143 24.59 22.66 33.88
C SER A 143 26.00 23.00 33.34
N PRO A 144 26.79 23.87 34.01
CA PRO A 144 28.13 24.30 33.56
C PRO A 144 29.12 23.16 33.29
N ARG A 145 28.94 21.99 33.91
CA ARG A 145 29.84 20.84 33.80
C ARG A 145 29.43 19.80 32.74
N GLN A 146 28.25 19.95 32.12
CA GLN A 146 27.74 18.99 31.15
C GLN A 146 28.15 19.38 29.72
N ARG A 147 28.37 18.38 28.86
CA ARG A 147 28.53 18.61 27.41
C ARG A 147 27.18 19.12 26.87
N PRO A 148 27.18 20.15 26.01
CA PRO A 148 25.94 20.69 25.48
C PRO A 148 25.24 19.65 24.60
N ASP A 149 23.94 19.50 24.79
CA ASP A 149 23.10 18.69 23.92
C ASP A 149 22.75 19.52 22.69
N ILE A 150 23.06 18.99 21.50
CA ILE A 150 22.83 19.68 20.23
C ILE A 150 21.56 19.12 19.61
N LYS A 151 20.55 19.97 19.47
CA LYS A 151 19.35 19.68 18.69
C LYS A 151 19.48 20.32 17.32
N VAL A 152 19.48 19.49 16.28
CA VAL A 152 19.49 19.93 14.87
C VAL A 152 18.05 19.97 14.38
N ASN A 153 17.61 21.12 13.85
CA ASN A 153 16.34 21.25 13.15
C ASN A 153 16.62 21.66 11.70
N ILE A 154 16.07 20.93 10.74
CA ILE A 154 16.29 21.14 9.31
C ILE A 154 14.96 21.58 8.70
N GLU A 155 14.97 22.72 8.01
CA GLU A 155 13.85 23.25 7.24
C GLU A 155 14.16 23.04 5.75
N TYR A 156 13.29 22.31 5.06
CA TYR A 156 13.41 22.03 3.62
C TYR A 156 12.74 23.16 2.81
N LYS A 157 13.18 23.36 1.55
CA LYS A 157 12.55 24.34 0.65
C LYS A 157 11.16 23.89 0.17
#